data_AF-A0A316M9U8-F1
#
_entry.id   AF-A0A316M9U8-F1
#
_cell.length_a   1.000
_cell.length_b   1.000
_cell.length_c   1.000
_cell.angle_alpha   90.00
_cell.angle_beta   90.00
_cell.angle_gamma   90.00
#
_symmetry.space_group_name_H-M   'P 1'
#
loop_
_entity.id
_entity.type
_entity.pdbx_description
1 polymer ?
#
loop_
_entity_poly.entity_id
_entity_poly.type
_entity_poly.pdbx_seq_one_letter_code
_entity_poly.pdbx_strand_id
1 'polypeptide(L)' 'TEDLVEKELKKLYGEEAKPQEGNFKMKCNYNLYVNTLRRSLAKIQMLGVKTDLQYVDKGDFLEVTIKIDK' A
#
# COMPACT_ATOMS: atom_id res chain seq x y z
N THR A 1 46.99 -18.22 21.14
CA THR A 1 46.49 -18.76 19.85
C THR A 1 45.03 -19.15 19.91
N GLU A 2 44.40 -19.18 21.08
CA GLU A 2 42.95 -19.37 21.20
C GLU A 2 42.20 -18.03 21.05
N ASP A 3 42.79 -16.92 21.53
CA ASP A 3 42.19 -15.57 21.44
C ASP A 3 41.92 -15.09 20.01
N LEU A 4 42.74 -15.51 19.03
CA LEU A 4 42.54 -15.14 17.62
C LEU A 4 41.37 -15.90 16.99
N VAL A 5 41.19 -17.16 17.40
CA VAL A 5 40.09 -18.01 16.93
C VAL A 5 38.77 -17.53 17.52
N GLU A 6 38.77 -17.18 18.81
CA GLU A 6 37.59 -16.64 19.49
C GLU A 6 37.14 -15.30 18.90
N LYS A 7 38.09 -14.44 18.54
CA LYS A 7 37.81 -13.14 17.92
C LYS A 7 37.20 -13.25 16.51
N GLU A 8 37.65 -14.22 15.73
CA GLU A 8 37.08 -14.52 14.40
C GLU A 8 35.68 -15.14 14.50
N LEU A 9 35.48 -16.09 15.43
CA LEU A 9 34.15 -16.70 15.68
C LEU A 9 33.11 -15.66 16.12
N LYS A 10 33.51 -14.70 16.98
CA LYS A 10 32.63 -13.60 17.41
C LYS A 10 32.26 -12.65 16.28
N LYS A 11 33.15 -12.47 15.31
CA LYS A 11 32.90 -11.64 14.10
C LYS A 11 31.93 -12.31 13.13
N LEU A 12 32.07 -13.62 12.93
CA LEU A 12 31.26 -14.39 11.98
C LEU A 12 29.83 -14.65 12.49
N TYR A 13 29.67 -14.82 13.81
CA TYR A 13 28.40 -15.25 14.41
C TYR A 13 27.78 -14.24 15.39
N GLY A 14 28.49 -13.16 15.73
CA GLY A 14 28.03 -12.15 16.71
C GLY A 14 27.34 -10.93 16.10
N GLU A 15 27.27 -10.81 14.77
CA GLU A 15 26.44 -9.80 14.12
C GLU A 15 25.04 -10.39 13.91
N GLU A 16 24.13 -10.11 14.84
CA GLU A 16 22.70 -10.24 14.56
C GLU A 16 22.40 -9.40 13.32
N ALA A 17 21.81 -10.03 12.30
CA ALA A 17 21.42 -9.35 11.08
C ALA A 17 20.58 -8.13 11.47
N LYS A 18 21.16 -6.93 11.29
CA LYS A 18 20.45 -5.68 11.57
C LYS A 18 19.11 -5.77 10.84
N PRO A 19 17.96 -5.55 11.51
CA PRO A 19 16.69 -5.49 10.80
C PRO A 19 16.88 -4.47 9.68
N GLN A 20 16.76 -4.94 8.43
CA GLN A 20 16.70 -4.01 7.31
C GLN A 20 15.41 -3.23 7.54
N GLU A 21 15.54 -2.02 8.07
CA GLU A 21 14.50 -0.99 8.03
C GLU A 21 14.37 -0.56 6.56
N GLY A 22 13.86 -1.48 5.75
CA GLY A 22 13.40 -1.19 4.41
C GLY A 22 12.24 -0.23 4.60
N ASN A 23 12.47 1.04 4.28
CA ASN A 23 11.39 1.99 4.02
C ASN A 23 10.59 1.45 2.85
N PHE A 24 9.65 0.53 3.13
CA PHE A 24 8.70 0.05 2.15
C PHE A 24 7.74 1.21 1.90
N LYS A 25 8.13 2.13 1.03
CA LYS A 25 7.23 3.11 0.47
C LYS A 25 6.25 2.35 -0.41
N MET A 26 5.23 1.79 0.21
CA MET A 26 4.08 1.29 -0.51
C MET A 26 3.48 2.51 -1.19
N LYS A 27 3.77 2.70 -2.49
CA LYS A 27 3.00 3.61 -3.32
C LYS A 27 1.58 3.06 -3.29
N CYS A 28 0.76 3.55 -2.37
CA CYS A 28 -0.67 3.30 -2.36
C CYS A 28 -1.20 3.90 -3.66
N ASN A 29 -1.20 3.09 -4.71
CA ASN A 29 -1.67 3.50 -6.01
C ASN A 29 -3.19 3.65 -5.87
N TYR A 30 -3.63 4.88 -5.64
CA TYR A 30 -5.04 5.21 -5.45
C TYR A 30 -5.93 4.76 -6.62
N ASN A 31 -5.32 4.51 -7.80
CA ASN A 31 -6.00 3.88 -8.93
C ASN A 31 -6.62 2.52 -8.57
N LEU A 32 -6.04 1.74 -7.65
CA LEU A 32 -6.64 0.49 -7.18
C LEU A 32 -7.98 0.74 -6.47
N TYR A 33 -8.03 1.77 -5.64
CA TYR A 33 -9.23 2.16 -4.90
C TYR A 33 -10.30 2.71 -5.85
N VAL A 34 -9.94 3.62 -6.75
CA VAL A 34 -10.85 4.15 -7.78
C VAL A 34 -11.39 3.03 -8.66
N ASN A 35 -10.56 2.07 -9.09
CA ASN A 35 -10.99 0.93 -9.87
C ASN A 35 -11.97 0.02 -9.12
N THR A 36 -11.75 -0.15 -7.82
CA THR A 36 -12.64 -0.95 -6.96
C THR A 36 -14.01 -0.26 -6.84
N LEU A 37 -14.04 1.05 -6.60
CA LEU A 37 -15.27 1.84 -6.57
C LEU A 37 -16.02 1.76 -7.90
N ARG A 38 -15.31 1.92 -9.02
CA ARG A 38 -15.91 1.83 -10.36
C ARG A 38 -16.56 0.47 -10.63
N ARG A 39 -15.90 -0.63 -10.23
CA ARG A 39 -16.46 -1.98 -10.35
C ARG A 39 -17.70 -2.18 -9.48
N SER A 40 -17.68 -1.67 -8.25
CA SER A 40 -18.83 -1.75 -7.35
C SER A 40 -20.02 -0.96 -7.88
N LEU A 41 -19.79 0.26 -8.39
CA LEU A 41 -20.83 1.09 -8.97
C LEU A 41 -21.40 0.52 -10.27
N ALA A 42 -20.58 -0.14 -11.09
CA ALA A 42 -21.07 -0.86 -12.27
C ALA A 42 -22.09 -1.95 -11.90
N LYS A 43 -21.86 -2.70 -10.81
CA LYS A 43 -22.82 -3.68 -10.30
C LYS A 43 -24.13 -3.03 -9.84
N ILE A 44 -24.04 -1.86 -9.19
CA ILE A 44 -25.22 -1.10 -8.76
C ILE A 44 -26.02 -0.58 -9.98
N GLN A 45 -25.32 -0.11 -11.01
CA GLN A 45 -25.94 0.30 -12.27
C GLN A 45 -26.67 -0.85 -12.97
N MET A 46 -26.14 -2.08 -12.90
CA MET A 46 -26.83 -3.26 -13.42
C MET A 46 -28.15 -3.57 -12.72
N LEU A 47 -28.36 -3.06 -11.49
CA LEU A 47 -29.63 -3.16 -10.76
C LEU A 47 -30.64 -2.07 -11.15
N GLY A 48 -30.33 -1.24 -12.16
CA GLY A 48 -31.17 -0.12 -12.60
C GLY A 48 -31.00 1.16 -11.79
N VAL A 49 -30.06 1.19 -10.84
CA VAL A 49 -29.78 2.38 -10.02
C VAL A 49 -28.75 3.27 -10.71
N LYS A 50 -29.13 4.51 -10.99
CA LYS A 50 -28.22 5.47 -11.60
C LYS A 50 -27.19 5.96 -10.58
N THR A 51 -25.92 5.92 -10.97
CA THR A 51 -24.80 6.36 -10.13
C THR A 51 -23.79 7.17 -10.92
N ASP A 52 -23.15 8.13 -10.25
CA ASP A 52 -22.08 8.97 -10.80
C ASP A 52 -20.85 8.92 -9.88
N LEU A 53 -19.65 8.80 -10.46
CA LEU A 53 -18.38 8.75 -9.75
C LEU A 53 -17.46 9.85 -10.28
N GLN A 54 -16.99 10.71 -9.40
CA GLN A 54 -16.00 11.73 -9.70
C GLN A 54 -14.86 11.65 -8.70
N TYR A 55 -13.64 11.93 -9.14
CA TYR A 55 -12.50 12.05 -8.25
C TYR A 55 -11.55 13.16 -8.70
N VAL A 56 -10.93 13.81 -7.72
CA VAL A 56 -9.98 14.91 -7.94
C VAL A 56 -8.74 14.66 -7.10
N ASP A 57 -7.57 14.65 -7.73
CA ASP A 57 -6.28 14.59 -7.05
C ASP A 57 -5.93 16.01 -6.54
N LYS A 58 -5.82 16.17 -5.22
CA LYS A 58 -5.47 17.43 -4.55
C LYS A 58 -3.99 17.46 -4.13
N GLY A 59 -3.18 16.49 -4.54
CA GLY A 59 -1.79 16.32 -4.15
C GLY A 59 -1.64 15.58 -2.83
N ASP A 60 -2.22 16.12 -1.75
CA ASP A 60 -2.13 15.51 -0.41
C ASP A 60 -3.15 14.39 -0.18
N PHE A 61 -4.28 14.47 -0.88
CA PHE A 61 -5.35 13.48 -0.80
C PHE A 61 -6.14 13.39 -2.11
N LEU A 62 -6.84 12.27 -2.27
CA LEU A 62 -7.79 12.07 -3.36
C LEU A 62 -9.20 12.34 -2.83
N GLU A 63 -9.87 13.35 -3.37
CA GLU A 63 -11.28 13.61 -3.10
C GLU A 63 -12.13 12.74 -4.03
N VAL A 64 -13.06 11.97 -3.48
CA VAL A 64 -13.95 11.08 -4.25
C VAL A 64 -15.40 11.40 -3.93
N THR A 65 -16.19 11.70 -4.95
CA THR A 65 -17.63 11.98 -4.85
C THR A 65 -18.42 10.89 -5.56
N ILE A 66 -19.37 10.29 -4.84
CA ILE A 66 -20.28 9.28 -5.38
C ILE A 66 -21.71 9.81 -5.22
N LYS A 67 -22.45 9.86 -6.32
CA LYS A 67 -23.89 10.17 -6.31
C LYS A 67 -24.65 8.90 -6.65
N ILE A 68 -25.69 8.61 -5.88
CA ILE A 68 -26.60 7.48 -6.07
C ILE A 68 -27.99 8.07 -6.08
N ASP A 69 -28.71 7.91 -7.20
CA ASP A 69 -30.07 8.39 -7.32
C ASP A 69 -30.98 7.58 -6.37
N LYS A 70 -31.87 8.29 -5.64
CA LYS A 70 -32.80 7.71 -4.66
C LYS A 70 -34.03 7.11 -5.32
#